data_AF-A0AAV1LDZ3-F1
#
_entry.id   AF-A0AAV1LDZ3-F1
#
_cell.length_a   1.000
_cell.length_b   1.000
_cell.length_c   1.000
_cell.angle_alpha   90.00
_cell.angle_beta   90.00
_cell.angle_gamma   90.00
#
_symmetry.space_group_name_H-M   'P 1'
#
loop_
_entity.id
_entity.type
_entity.pdbx_description
1 polymer ?
#
loop_
_entity_poly.entity_id
_entity_poly.type
_entity_poly.pdbx_seq_one_letter_code
_entity_poly.pdbx_strand_id
1 'polypeptide(L)'
;MRWLFIVLLCMEYAASRLFRKGVVHYAINKKDYDIHSQDEIISTLSQLRDEICVKFFYTPVNYNTNENDRILYINNPEKKKDCPPSIYNFSASVIDMPLGYKCLNKKDITRVIVDMLRASIEQNVSAINSYDLILKFHERDHDPSRPTLLSPSDRNFINAHYHEECSALAQRSIASRRQGSDPLQLSPANKEYYSDKLWPLGIVMFEIEEKLKKNIEYGILKYAMTVIESSSCVVFHEFQTDSILKPKNYLFFTSFGEEMPRIGFVNGMQTISLESMVRGSRGHNAHVLVNLMRTLGVHMMSNRFDRDKYIAVNWDRIEKGKEHYFEKAPAEAWVQMPYDFNSVTHAPAFYMCGECDPRYQTVTPLRDHLWAKTLLMGRNTELSDSDIRMLDLLYNNQCRARNDLISNDYNVDADNNPTLTKDEE
;
A
#
# COMPACT_ATOMS: atom_id res chain seq x y z
N MET A 1 -11.42 -8.55 61.55
CA MET A 1 -11.81 -7.92 60.27
C MET A 1 -10.85 -8.38 59.19
N ARG A 2 -11.35 -9.16 58.23
CA ARG A 2 -10.64 -9.59 57.01
C ARG A 2 -10.44 -8.37 56.12
N TRP A 3 -9.21 -8.09 55.70
CA TRP A 3 -8.97 -7.34 54.46
C TRP A 3 -8.02 -8.18 53.59
N LEU A 4 -8.60 -8.77 52.54
CA LEU A 4 -7.89 -9.45 51.47
C LEU A 4 -7.03 -8.42 50.72
N PHE A 5 -5.73 -8.66 50.63
CA PHE A 5 -4.93 -8.16 49.52
C PHE A 5 -5.20 -9.06 48.31
N ILE A 6 -6.04 -8.61 47.39
CA ILE A 6 -6.11 -9.18 46.04
C ILE A 6 -5.00 -8.52 45.25
N VAL A 7 -3.89 -9.25 45.08
CA VAL A 7 -2.87 -8.95 44.06
C VAL A 7 -3.48 -9.35 42.72
N LEU A 8 -4.03 -8.38 41.99
CA LEU A 8 -4.29 -8.52 40.55
C LEU A 8 -2.93 -8.55 39.84
N LEU A 9 -2.38 -9.76 39.69
CA LEU A 9 -1.38 -10.07 38.68
C LEU A 9 -2.07 -9.97 37.32
N CYS A 10 -2.18 -8.75 36.77
CA CYS A 10 -2.28 -8.58 35.33
C CYS A 10 -0.93 -9.01 34.76
N MET A 11 -0.81 -10.28 34.37
CA MET A 11 0.16 -10.63 33.34
C MET A 11 -0.34 -9.97 32.05
N GLU A 12 0.16 -8.76 31.79
CA GLU A 12 0.24 -8.25 30.43
C GLU A 12 1.14 -9.22 29.66
N TYR A 13 0.51 -10.21 29.04
CA TYR A 13 1.15 -10.99 27.98
C TYR A 13 1.27 -10.06 26.77
N ALA A 14 2.32 -9.25 26.76
CA ALA A 14 2.81 -8.62 25.55
C ALA A 14 3.34 -9.75 24.65
N ALA A 15 2.47 -10.32 23.81
CA ALA A 15 2.90 -11.21 22.74
C ALA A 15 3.63 -10.35 21.68
N SER A 16 4.90 -10.02 21.91
CA SER A 16 5.70 -9.31 20.91
C SER A 16 6.01 -10.26 19.76
N ARG A 17 5.16 -10.26 18.72
CA ARG A 17 5.44 -10.97 17.47
C ARG A 17 6.46 -10.16 16.67
N LEU A 18 7.35 -10.86 15.95
CA LEU A 18 8.48 -10.24 15.27
C LEU A 18 8.04 -9.24 14.18
N PHE A 19 7.02 -9.60 13.39
CA PHE A 19 6.44 -8.75 12.35
C PHE A 19 5.19 -8.05 12.89
N ARG A 20 5.38 -6.85 13.46
CA ARG A 20 4.29 -6.01 13.98
C ARG A 20 3.28 -5.68 12.88
N LYS A 21 2.01 -5.56 13.26
CA LYS A 21 0.86 -5.34 12.37
C LYS A 21 0.70 -6.41 11.27
N GLY A 22 1.42 -7.53 11.31
CA GLY A 22 1.42 -8.53 10.25
C GLY A 22 2.06 -8.02 8.97
N VAL A 23 2.99 -7.06 9.06
CA VAL A 23 3.68 -6.44 7.93
C VAL A 23 5.10 -6.97 7.84
N VAL A 24 5.46 -7.53 6.68
CA VAL A 24 6.80 -8.04 6.37
C VAL A 24 7.39 -7.18 5.25
N HIS A 25 8.34 -6.33 5.60
CA HIS A 25 9.18 -5.67 4.61
C HIS A 25 10.20 -6.65 4.04
N TYR A 26 10.41 -6.68 2.73
CA TYR A 26 11.40 -7.54 2.10
C TYR A 26 12.21 -6.79 1.04
N ALA A 27 13.48 -7.17 0.88
CA ALA A 27 14.37 -6.66 -0.14
C ALA A 27 15.03 -7.82 -0.89
N ILE A 28 15.26 -7.68 -2.19
CA ILE A 28 15.90 -8.72 -3.01
C ILE A 28 17.29 -8.25 -3.44
N ASN A 29 18.31 -9.09 -3.24
CA ASN A 29 19.63 -8.84 -3.79
C ASN A 29 19.63 -9.02 -5.31
N LYS A 30 19.56 -7.91 -6.04
CA LYS A 30 19.55 -7.88 -7.52
C LYS A 30 20.81 -8.50 -8.17
N LYS A 31 21.90 -8.72 -7.42
CA LYS A 31 23.11 -9.37 -7.94
C LYS A 31 22.99 -10.90 -7.98
N ASP A 32 22.14 -11.46 -7.12
CA ASP A 32 22.04 -12.91 -6.95
C ASP A 32 20.99 -13.51 -7.87
N TYR A 33 20.00 -12.73 -8.31
CA TYR A 33 18.86 -13.14 -9.13
C TYR A 33 18.71 -12.28 -10.38
N ASP A 34 18.47 -12.91 -11.53
CA ASP A 34 18.07 -12.21 -12.74
C ASP A 34 16.65 -11.64 -12.64
N ILE A 35 16.23 -10.86 -13.64
CA ILE A 35 14.94 -10.15 -13.64
C ILE A 35 13.76 -11.12 -13.54
N HIS A 36 13.79 -12.23 -14.28
CA HIS A 36 12.71 -13.22 -14.26
C HIS A 36 12.60 -13.89 -12.89
N SER A 37 13.73 -14.23 -12.29
CA SER A 37 13.80 -14.78 -10.94
C SER A 37 13.26 -13.80 -9.88
N GLN A 38 13.56 -12.51 -10.01
CA GLN A 38 13.02 -11.46 -9.14
C GLN A 38 11.49 -11.34 -9.30
N ASP A 39 11.00 -11.34 -10.53
CA ASP A 39 9.57 -11.26 -10.84
C ASP A 39 8.80 -12.45 -10.27
N GLU A 40 9.36 -13.66 -10.34
CA GLU A 40 8.76 -14.87 -9.77
C GLU A 40 8.64 -14.78 -8.23
N ILE A 41 9.67 -14.26 -7.55
CA ILE A 41 9.65 -14.03 -6.10
C ILE A 41 8.59 -12.99 -5.74
N ILE A 42 8.57 -11.85 -6.43
CA ILE A 42 7.61 -10.77 -6.17
C ILE A 42 6.17 -11.24 -6.44
N SER A 43 5.95 -11.94 -7.56
CA SER A 43 4.65 -12.50 -7.94
C SER A 43 4.15 -13.51 -6.90
N THR A 44 5.02 -14.39 -6.41
CA THR A 44 4.64 -15.37 -5.38
C THR A 44 4.26 -14.71 -4.06
N LEU A 45 5.05 -13.72 -3.60
CA LEU A 45 4.73 -12.96 -2.39
C LEU A 45 3.42 -12.17 -2.52
N SER A 46 3.15 -11.65 -3.72
CA SER A 46 1.88 -10.98 -4.05
C SER A 46 0.69 -11.95 -3.98
N GLN A 47 0.83 -13.19 -4.46
CA GLN A 47 -0.23 -14.20 -4.36
C GLN A 47 -0.44 -14.66 -2.91
N LEU A 48 0.62 -14.85 -2.13
CA LEU A 48 0.51 -15.24 -0.72
C LEU A 48 -0.23 -14.19 0.12
N ARG A 49 -0.07 -12.91 -0.20
CA ARG A 49 -0.80 -11.79 0.41
C ARG A 49 -2.33 -11.93 0.34
N ASP A 50 -2.82 -12.67 -0.65
CA ASP A 50 -4.25 -12.87 -0.88
C ASP A 50 -4.79 -14.11 -0.16
N GLU A 51 -3.92 -15.01 0.30
CA GLU A 51 -4.27 -16.25 1.02
C GLU A 51 -4.12 -16.13 2.55
N ILE A 52 -3.19 -15.30 3.02
CA ILE A 52 -2.96 -15.02 4.45
C ILE A 52 -3.10 -13.55 4.79
N CYS A 53 -3.31 -13.25 6.07
CA CYS A 53 -3.52 -11.89 6.56
C CYS A 53 -2.23 -11.05 6.57
N VAL A 54 -1.07 -11.70 6.54
CA VAL A 54 0.26 -11.08 6.51
C VAL A 54 0.48 -10.37 5.17
N LYS A 55 1.04 -9.16 5.22
CA LYS A 55 1.30 -8.32 4.04
C LYS A 55 2.78 -8.19 3.78
N PHE A 56 3.20 -8.41 2.53
CA PHE A 56 4.59 -8.31 2.10
C PHE A 56 4.82 -7.01 1.33
N PHE A 57 5.85 -6.24 1.70
CA PHE A 57 6.18 -4.96 1.07
C PHE A 57 7.61 -4.95 0.57
N TYR A 58 7.79 -4.69 -0.72
CA TYR A 58 9.13 -4.54 -1.29
C TYR A 58 9.77 -3.23 -0.83
N THR A 59 10.92 -3.33 -0.17
CA THR A 59 11.70 -2.22 0.37
C THR A 59 13.02 -2.11 -0.39
N PRO A 60 13.41 -0.91 -0.89
CA PRO A 60 14.71 -0.70 -1.52
C PRO A 60 15.88 -1.00 -0.57
N VAL A 61 16.99 -1.53 -1.11
CA VAL A 61 18.17 -1.99 -0.35
C VAL A 61 18.85 -0.88 0.46
N ASN A 62 18.58 0.40 0.16
CA ASN A 62 19.13 1.57 0.84
C ASN A 62 18.14 2.25 1.80
N TYR A 63 17.03 1.57 2.15
CA TYR A 63 16.10 2.05 3.16
C TYR A 63 16.72 1.90 4.57
N ASN A 64 16.81 2.99 5.31
CA ASN A 64 17.21 2.96 6.72
C ASN A 64 16.01 2.50 7.55
N THR A 65 16.11 1.30 8.13
CA THR A 65 15.11 0.80 9.09
C THR A 65 15.20 1.57 10.40
N ASN A 66 14.06 1.90 10.98
CA ASN A 66 14.00 2.34 12.37
C ASN A 66 14.30 1.14 13.29
N GLU A 67 14.69 1.35 14.54
CA GLU A 67 15.07 0.28 15.49
C GLU A 67 14.00 -0.83 15.66
N ASN A 68 12.75 -0.53 15.32
CA ASN A 68 11.60 -1.43 15.42
C ASN A 68 11.24 -2.17 14.12
N ASP A 69 11.76 -1.76 12.96
CA ASP A 69 11.40 -2.37 11.68
C ASP A 69 12.39 -3.49 11.33
N ARG A 70 11.86 -4.59 10.79
CA ARG A 70 12.64 -5.76 10.36
C ARG A 70 12.46 -5.95 8.86
N ILE A 71 13.56 -6.12 8.14
CA ILE A 71 13.54 -6.41 6.69
C ILE A 71 13.99 -7.84 6.45
N LEU A 72 13.20 -8.58 5.68
CA LEU A 72 13.55 -9.87 5.12
C LEU A 72 14.42 -9.67 3.87
N TYR A 73 15.69 -10.06 3.93
CA TYR A 73 16.62 -9.90 2.82
C TYR A 73 16.79 -11.20 2.04
N ILE A 74 16.21 -11.23 0.84
CA ILE A 74 16.23 -12.38 -0.07
C ILE A 74 17.52 -12.33 -0.87
N ASN A 75 18.44 -13.26 -0.61
CA ASN A 75 19.76 -13.29 -1.21
C ASN A 75 20.20 -14.72 -1.56
N ASN A 76 21.28 -14.87 -2.31
CA ASN A 76 21.94 -16.16 -2.54
C ASN A 76 23.45 -15.94 -2.76
N PRO A 77 24.15 -15.40 -1.75
CA PRO A 77 25.55 -14.98 -1.91
C PRO A 77 26.48 -16.15 -2.25
N GLU A 78 26.14 -17.36 -1.79
CA GLU A 78 26.89 -18.59 -2.03
C GLU A 78 26.50 -19.31 -3.33
N LYS A 79 25.60 -18.75 -4.13
CA LYS A 79 25.12 -19.36 -5.39
C LYS A 79 24.60 -20.79 -5.21
N LYS A 80 23.94 -21.04 -4.08
CA LYS A 80 23.35 -22.34 -3.73
C LYS A 80 22.28 -22.71 -4.74
N LYS A 81 22.25 -24.00 -5.09
CA LYS A 81 21.21 -24.54 -5.98
C LYS A 81 19.98 -24.99 -5.21
N ASP A 82 20.17 -25.61 -4.05
CA ASP A 82 19.10 -26.24 -3.27
C ASP A 82 18.58 -25.32 -2.16
N CYS A 83 17.41 -25.64 -1.58
CA CYS A 83 16.78 -24.87 -0.50
C CYS A 83 16.68 -25.65 0.81
N PRO A 84 17.79 -25.76 1.54
CA PRO A 84 17.76 -26.33 2.87
C PRO A 84 16.92 -25.46 3.81
N PRO A 85 16.33 -26.05 4.86
CA PRO A 85 15.71 -25.26 5.92
C PRO A 85 16.77 -24.29 6.48
N SER A 86 16.44 -23.00 6.42
CA SER A 86 17.37 -21.94 6.83
C SER A 86 17.15 -21.61 8.30
N ILE A 87 18.24 -21.49 9.05
CA ILE A 87 18.21 -20.96 10.40
C ILE A 87 18.19 -19.44 10.25
N TYR A 88 17.09 -18.81 10.67
CA TYR A 88 16.92 -17.36 10.58
C TYR A 88 17.43 -16.68 11.85
N ASN A 89 18.26 -15.65 11.68
CA ASN A 89 18.66 -14.78 12.78
C ASN A 89 17.71 -13.58 12.88
N PHE A 90 16.79 -13.62 13.83
CA PHE A 90 15.80 -12.57 14.06
C PHE A 90 16.27 -11.46 15.01
N SER A 91 17.51 -11.54 15.53
CA SER A 91 18.07 -10.53 16.44
C SER A 91 18.53 -9.27 15.70
N ALA A 92 18.78 -9.36 14.40
CA ALA A 92 19.22 -8.25 13.56
C ALA A 92 18.03 -7.53 12.90
N SER A 93 18.22 -6.26 12.55
CA SER A 93 17.24 -5.48 11.77
C SER A 93 17.04 -6.01 10.34
N VAL A 94 18.03 -6.75 9.83
CA VAL A 94 18.00 -7.42 8.53
C VAL A 94 18.07 -8.92 8.78
N ILE A 95 17.07 -9.64 8.27
CA ILE A 95 16.92 -11.09 8.41
C ILE A 95 17.27 -11.72 7.07
N ASP A 96 18.42 -12.38 6.99
CA ASP A 96 18.82 -13.08 5.77
C ASP A 96 17.91 -14.28 5.49
N MET A 97 17.38 -14.35 4.27
CA MET A 97 16.62 -15.49 3.76
C MET A 97 17.24 -15.95 2.43
N PRO A 98 18.18 -16.91 2.50
CA PRO A 98 18.82 -17.40 1.31
C PRO A 98 17.87 -18.26 0.48
N LEU A 99 17.73 -17.98 -0.82
CA LEU A 99 16.88 -18.76 -1.73
C LEU A 99 17.71 -19.36 -2.88
N GLY A 100 17.75 -20.69 -2.94
CA GLY A 100 18.52 -21.42 -3.95
C GLY A 100 17.88 -21.36 -5.34
N TYR A 101 18.71 -21.47 -6.39
CA TYR A 101 18.25 -21.32 -7.78
C TYR A 101 17.17 -22.34 -8.22
N LYS A 102 17.17 -23.56 -7.69
CA LYS A 102 16.15 -24.57 -8.04
C LYS A 102 14.79 -24.31 -7.41
N CYS A 103 14.70 -23.36 -6.49
CA CYS A 103 13.50 -23.09 -5.71
C CYS A 103 12.78 -21.84 -6.17
N LEU A 104 13.22 -21.24 -7.28
CA LEU A 104 12.62 -20.08 -7.90
C LEU A 104 11.38 -20.49 -8.70
N ASN A 105 10.45 -21.14 -8.00
CA ASN A 105 9.11 -21.45 -8.45
C ASN A 105 8.15 -21.17 -7.30
N LYS A 106 6.89 -20.81 -7.62
CA LYS A 106 5.89 -20.41 -6.62
C LYS A 106 5.76 -21.35 -5.42
N LYS A 107 5.80 -22.66 -5.65
CA LYS A 107 5.59 -23.66 -4.58
C LYS A 107 6.73 -23.65 -3.57
N ASP A 108 7.97 -23.65 -4.04
CA ASP A 108 9.13 -23.67 -3.16
C ASP A 108 9.37 -22.31 -2.49
N ILE A 109 9.16 -21.19 -3.19
CA ILE A 109 9.16 -19.86 -2.58
C ILE A 109 8.13 -19.80 -1.45
N THR A 110 6.90 -20.27 -1.72
CA THR A 110 5.83 -20.31 -0.72
C THR A 110 6.23 -21.12 0.51
N ARG A 111 6.77 -22.33 0.31
CA ARG A 111 7.24 -23.17 1.40
C ARG A 111 8.27 -22.45 2.27
N VAL A 112 9.29 -21.83 1.65
CA VAL A 112 10.37 -21.14 2.37
C VAL A 112 9.84 -19.92 3.15
N ILE A 113 8.91 -19.15 2.57
CA ILE A 113 8.28 -18.01 3.24
C ILE A 113 7.45 -18.46 4.45
N VAL A 114 6.67 -19.53 4.30
CA VAL A 114 5.89 -20.11 5.42
C VAL A 114 6.81 -20.61 6.52
N ASP A 115 7.89 -21.32 6.16
CA ASP A 115 8.89 -21.80 7.13
C ASP A 115 9.49 -20.63 7.92
N MET A 116 9.79 -19.51 7.24
CA MET A 116 10.27 -18.28 7.89
C MET A 116 9.23 -17.66 8.83
N LEU A 117 7.98 -17.53 8.38
CA LEU A 117 6.89 -17.00 9.22
C LEU A 117 6.63 -17.89 10.44
N ARG A 118 6.69 -19.22 10.28
CA ARG A 118 6.58 -20.18 11.39
C ARG A 118 7.73 -20.01 12.38
N ALA A 119 8.97 -19.97 11.90
CA ALA A 119 10.15 -19.76 12.73
C ALA A 119 10.10 -18.43 13.51
N SER A 120 9.51 -17.38 12.93
CA SER A 120 9.33 -16.09 13.62
C SER A 120 8.32 -16.13 14.78
N ILE A 121 7.40 -17.10 14.78
CA ILE A 121 6.41 -17.32 15.84
C ILE A 121 7.03 -18.17 16.96
N GLU A 122 7.72 -19.24 16.59
CA GLU A 122 8.24 -20.25 17.53
C GLU A 122 9.36 -19.74 18.45
N GLN A 123 10.05 -18.66 18.09
CA GLN A 123 11.07 -18.05 18.98
C GLN A 123 10.48 -17.28 20.17
N ASN A 124 9.20 -16.89 20.14
CA ASN A 124 8.61 -15.96 21.12
C ASN A 124 7.40 -16.51 21.89
N VAL A 125 7.14 -17.82 21.89
CA VAL A 125 6.00 -18.40 22.61
C VAL A 125 6.39 -19.66 23.38
N SER A 126 6.20 -19.63 24.70
CA SER A 126 5.98 -20.83 25.52
C SER A 126 4.67 -21.48 25.09
N ALA A 127 4.76 -22.59 24.34
CA ALA A 127 3.70 -23.56 24.03
C ALA A 127 2.25 -23.10 24.27
N ILE A 128 1.67 -22.37 23.31
CA ILE A 128 0.21 -22.36 23.15
C ILE A 128 -0.13 -23.58 22.29
N ASN A 129 -1.04 -24.43 22.78
CA ASN A 129 -1.49 -25.61 22.06
C ASN A 129 -2.19 -25.16 20.76
N SER A 130 -1.51 -25.30 19.62
CA SER A 130 -1.96 -24.83 18.30
C SER A 130 -3.31 -25.41 17.89
N TYR A 131 -3.70 -26.54 18.48
CA TYR A 131 -4.98 -27.21 18.27
C TYR A 131 -6.19 -26.35 18.69
N ASP A 132 -6.08 -25.56 19.77
CA ASP A 132 -7.19 -24.74 20.28
C ASP A 132 -7.46 -23.47 19.45
N LEU A 133 -6.46 -22.99 18.69
CA LEU A 133 -6.60 -21.81 17.82
C LEU A 133 -7.17 -22.15 16.43
N ILE A 134 -6.99 -23.40 15.98
CA ILE A 134 -7.52 -23.89 14.70
C ILE A 134 -9.06 -23.94 14.71
N LEU A 135 -9.68 -24.16 15.87
CA LEU A 135 -11.14 -24.27 16.01
C LEU A 135 -11.92 -22.95 15.85
N LYS A 136 -11.26 -21.79 15.77
CA LYS A 136 -11.92 -20.46 15.63
C LYS A 136 -12.01 -19.92 14.21
N PHE A 137 -11.34 -20.54 13.24
CA PHE A 137 -11.50 -20.21 11.83
C PHE A 137 -12.30 -21.32 11.17
N HIS A 138 -13.60 -21.10 10.98
CA HIS A 138 -14.40 -21.96 10.11
C HIS A 138 -13.69 -22.09 8.76
N GLU A 139 -13.48 -23.33 8.33
CA GLU A 139 -13.11 -23.65 6.95
C GLU A 139 -14.12 -22.93 6.03
N ARG A 140 -13.66 -21.93 5.28
CA ARG A 140 -14.43 -21.43 4.14
C ARG A 140 -14.33 -22.49 3.06
N ASP A 141 -15.48 -22.94 2.58
CA ASP A 141 -15.60 -23.91 1.50
C ASP A 141 -14.69 -23.54 0.32
N HIS A 142 -13.96 -24.55 -0.14
CA HIS A 142 -13.00 -24.47 -1.22
C HIS A 142 -13.74 -24.12 -2.53
N ASP A 143 -13.33 -23.05 -3.21
CA ASP A 143 -13.66 -22.86 -4.62
C ASP A 143 -12.66 -23.71 -5.44
N PRO A 144 -13.09 -24.77 -6.15
CA PRO A 144 -12.20 -25.63 -6.92
C PRO A 144 -11.59 -24.92 -8.16
N SER A 145 -12.02 -23.69 -8.49
CA SER A 145 -11.55 -22.93 -9.65
C SER A 145 -10.30 -22.08 -9.41
N ARG A 146 -9.82 -21.94 -8.15
CA ARG A 146 -8.63 -21.13 -7.83
C ARG A 146 -7.49 -21.98 -7.25
N PRO A 147 -6.33 -22.09 -7.93
CA PRO A 147 -5.19 -22.81 -7.38
C PRO A 147 -4.61 -22.03 -6.20
N THR A 148 -4.73 -22.60 -5.00
CA THR A 148 -4.14 -22.05 -3.77
C THR A 148 -2.69 -22.52 -3.62
N LEU A 149 -1.80 -21.59 -3.27
CA LEU A 149 -0.40 -21.86 -2.96
C LEU A 149 -0.23 -22.53 -1.59
N LEU A 150 -1.10 -22.24 -0.63
CA LEU A 150 -1.00 -22.73 0.75
C LEU A 150 -1.94 -23.90 1.04
N SER A 151 -1.47 -24.83 1.87
CA SER A 151 -2.35 -25.82 2.49
C SER A 151 -3.32 -25.12 3.46
N PRO A 152 -4.55 -25.64 3.66
CA PRO A 152 -5.47 -25.09 4.65
C PRO A 152 -4.87 -25.02 6.05
N SER A 153 -4.05 -26.02 6.42
CA SER A 153 -3.34 -26.06 7.71
C SER A 153 -2.35 -24.91 7.88
N ASP A 154 -1.51 -24.64 6.86
CA ASP A 154 -0.54 -23.54 6.91
C ASP A 154 -1.23 -22.18 6.94
N ARG A 155 -2.23 -22.00 6.08
CA ARG A 155 -3.03 -20.78 6.03
C ARG A 155 -3.68 -20.48 7.38
N ASN A 156 -4.34 -21.47 7.98
CA ASN A 156 -5.02 -21.31 9.26
C ASN A 156 -4.03 -21.06 10.39
N PHE A 157 -2.89 -21.76 10.40
CA PHE A 157 -1.84 -21.56 11.40
C PHE A 157 -1.31 -20.13 11.36
N ILE A 158 -0.89 -19.63 10.20
CA ILE A 158 -0.36 -18.28 10.05
C ILE A 158 -1.41 -17.23 10.41
N ASN A 159 -2.64 -17.37 9.91
CA ASN A 159 -3.72 -16.42 10.16
C ASN A 159 -4.13 -16.36 11.63
N ALA A 160 -4.21 -17.50 12.33
CA ALA A 160 -4.57 -17.54 13.74
C ALA A 160 -3.49 -16.91 14.61
N HIS A 161 -2.22 -17.11 14.26
CA HIS A 161 -1.10 -16.52 14.97
C HIS A 161 -1.01 -15.02 14.66
N TYR A 162 -0.92 -14.60 13.41
CA TYR A 162 -0.88 -13.18 13.10
C TYR A 162 -2.22 -12.45 13.25
N HIS A 163 -3.28 -13.11 13.75
CA HIS A 163 -4.63 -12.54 13.78
C HIS A 163 -4.70 -11.20 14.48
N GLU A 164 -4.16 -11.05 15.69
CA GLU A 164 -4.24 -9.78 16.44
C GLU A 164 -3.51 -8.65 15.72
N GLU A 165 -2.31 -8.92 15.21
CA GLU A 165 -1.49 -7.99 14.44
C GLU A 165 -2.17 -7.58 13.12
N CYS A 166 -2.72 -8.55 12.42
CA CYS A 166 -3.50 -8.35 11.21
C CYS A 166 -4.87 -7.73 11.51
N SER A 167 -5.46 -7.94 12.69
CA SER A 167 -6.84 -7.53 13.00
C SER A 167 -6.95 -6.01 13.10
N ALA A 168 -5.90 -5.29 13.48
CA ALA A 168 -5.89 -3.83 13.40
C ALA A 168 -5.97 -3.31 11.95
N LEU A 169 -5.44 -4.08 10.98
CA LEU A 169 -5.52 -3.81 9.54
C LEU A 169 -6.82 -4.37 8.91
N ALA A 170 -7.31 -5.53 9.37
CA ALA A 170 -8.46 -6.24 8.83
C ALA A 170 -9.80 -5.82 9.47
N GLN A 171 -9.83 -5.37 10.73
CA GLN A 171 -11.04 -4.84 11.37
C GLN A 171 -11.53 -3.56 10.68
N ARG A 172 -10.66 -2.86 9.94
CA ARG A 172 -11.05 -1.67 9.16
C ARG A 172 -11.87 -1.98 7.91
N SER A 173 -11.88 -3.24 7.41
CA SER A 173 -12.70 -3.62 6.24
C SER A 173 -14.10 -4.16 6.58
N ILE A 174 -14.39 -4.48 7.85
CA ILE A 174 -15.71 -5.07 8.24
C ILE A 174 -16.39 -4.31 9.40
N ALA A 175 -15.67 -3.60 10.26
CA ALA A 175 -16.25 -2.95 11.44
C ALA A 175 -16.83 -1.52 11.22
N SER A 176 -16.80 -0.98 9.99
CA SER A 176 -17.49 0.30 9.68
C SER A 176 -19.01 0.16 9.47
N ARG A 177 -19.61 -0.98 9.85
CA ARG A 177 -21.07 -1.19 9.78
C ARG A 177 -21.82 -0.87 11.07
N ARG A 178 -21.15 -0.42 12.13
CA ARG A 178 -21.81 -0.06 13.40
C ARG A 178 -21.18 1.17 14.05
N GLN A 179 -21.44 2.34 13.48
CA GLN A 179 -21.69 3.54 14.27
C GLN A 179 -22.66 4.43 13.50
N GLY A 180 -23.76 4.78 14.17
CA GLY A 180 -24.80 5.63 13.61
C GLY A 180 -24.28 7.03 13.34
N SER A 181 -23.86 7.26 12.11
CA SER A 181 -23.96 8.53 11.40
C SER A 181 -24.20 8.16 9.95
N ASP A 182 -25.06 8.90 9.25
CA ASP A 182 -25.37 8.72 7.84
C ASP A 182 -24.11 8.32 7.04
N PRO A 183 -24.12 7.27 6.19
CA PRO A 183 -22.91 6.85 5.49
C PRO A 183 -22.38 8.05 4.74
N LEU A 184 -21.16 8.48 5.08
CA LEU A 184 -20.49 9.56 4.37
C LEU A 184 -20.58 9.24 2.87
N GLN A 185 -21.17 10.14 2.09
CA GLN A 185 -21.46 9.93 0.68
C GLN A 185 -21.10 11.19 -0.11
N LEU A 186 -20.73 10.99 -1.38
CA LEU A 186 -20.55 12.10 -2.31
C LEU A 186 -21.88 12.81 -2.52
N SER A 187 -21.91 14.13 -2.29
CA SER A 187 -23.04 14.98 -2.67
C SER A 187 -23.20 15.04 -4.19
N PRO A 188 -24.36 15.49 -4.72
CA PRO A 188 -24.53 15.70 -6.16
C PRO A 188 -23.44 16.59 -6.78
N ALA A 189 -23.07 17.68 -6.09
CA ALA A 189 -22.01 18.58 -6.55
C ALA A 189 -20.63 17.90 -6.57
N ASN A 190 -20.34 17.03 -5.60
CA ASN A 190 -19.10 16.24 -5.63
C ASN A 190 -19.09 15.27 -6.83
N LYS A 191 -20.22 14.60 -7.10
CA LYS A 191 -20.34 13.66 -8.23
C LYS A 191 -20.15 14.36 -9.56
N GLU A 192 -20.75 15.55 -9.72
CA GLU A 192 -20.56 16.39 -10.90
C GLU A 192 -19.09 16.79 -11.08
N TYR A 193 -18.46 17.27 -10.00
CA TYR A 193 -17.04 17.64 -10.01
C TYR A 193 -16.12 16.50 -10.42
N TYR A 194 -16.39 15.27 -9.96
CA TYR A 194 -15.55 14.10 -10.22
C TYR A 194 -15.93 13.28 -11.45
N SER A 195 -17.00 13.66 -12.17
CA SER A 195 -17.57 12.87 -13.28
C SER A 195 -16.58 12.49 -14.39
N ASP A 196 -15.58 13.33 -14.64
CA ASP A 196 -14.55 13.17 -15.68
C ASP A 196 -13.12 13.03 -15.12
N LYS A 197 -12.94 12.99 -13.79
CA LYS A 197 -11.62 13.02 -13.12
C LYS A 197 -11.19 11.69 -12.53
N LEU A 198 -12.02 10.67 -12.61
CA LEU A 198 -11.70 9.36 -12.03
C LEU A 198 -11.16 8.42 -13.08
N TRP A 199 -10.13 7.66 -12.72
CA TRP A 199 -9.60 6.61 -13.59
C TRP A 199 -10.65 5.51 -13.77
N PRO A 200 -11.03 5.18 -15.03
CA PRO A 200 -11.98 4.11 -15.29
C PRO A 200 -11.57 2.80 -14.63
N LEU A 201 -12.53 2.10 -14.04
CA LEU A 201 -12.31 0.80 -13.37
C LEU A 201 -11.34 0.88 -12.17
N GLY A 202 -10.93 2.07 -11.74
CA GLY A 202 -9.90 2.25 -10.72
C GLY A 202 -8.55 1.72 -11.16
N ILE A 203 -8.26 1.70 -12.46
CA ILE A 203 -6.98 1.22 -13.01
C ILE A 203 -6.20 2.42 -13.53
N VAL A 204 -5.04 2.67 -12.94
CA VAL A 204 -4.08 3.66 -13.41
C VAL A 204 -3.05 2.96 -14.28
N MET A 205 -3.10 3.21 -15.58
CA MET A 205 -2.11 2.69 -16.51
C MET A 205 -0.85 3.56 -16.45
N PHE A 206 0.33 2.95 -16.41
CA PHE A 206 1.57 3.69 -16.50
C PHE A 206 2.66 2.94 -17.28
N GLU A 207 3.61 3.72 -17.79
CA GLU A 207 4.82 3.27 -18.46
C GLU A 207 6.00 4.03 -17.85
N ILE A 208 7.17 3.39 -17.85
CA ILE A 208 8.42 4.02 -17.44
C ILE A 208 9.47 3.81 -18.52
N GLU A 209 10.26 4.85 -18.78
CA GLU A 209 11.38 4.77 -19.71
C GLU A 209 12.37 3.68 -19.27
N GLU A 210 12.73 2.77 -20.17
CA GLU A 210 13.47 1.54 -19.86
C GLU A 210 14.77 1.80 -19.06
N LYS A 211 15.50 2.86 -19.42
CA LYS A 211 16.74 3.27 -18.74
C LYS A 211 16.54 3.60 -17.25
N LEU A 212 15.33 3.98 -16.85
CA LEU A 212 14.99 4.38 -15.48
C LEU A 212 14.50 3.22 -14.61
N LYS A 213 14.17 2.05 -15.18
CA LYS A 213 13.74 0.88 -14.40
C LYS A 213 14.80 0.38 -13.41
N LYS A 214 16.07 0.63 -13.71
CA LYS A 214 17.18 0.30 -12.80
C LYS A 214 17.39 1.34 -11.71
N ASN A 215 16.74 2.49 -11.82
CA ASN A 215 16.93 3.60 -10.89
C ASN A 215 16.22 3.33 -9.57
N ILE A 216 16.75 3.90 -8.49
CA ILE A 216 16.18 3.73 -7.15
C ILE A 216 14.80 4.37 -7.04
N GLU A 217 14.59 5.52 -7.69
CA GLU A 217 13.32 6.24 -7.70
C GLU A 217 12.19 5.34 -8.20
N TYR A 218 12.45 4.45 -9.16
CA TYR A 218 11.44 3.53 -9.63
C TYR A 218 10.95 2.55 -8.54
N GLY A 219 11.87 2.05 -7.72
CA GLY A 219 11.52 1.22 -6.57
C GLY A 219 10.68 1.97 -5.53
N ILE A 220 10.97 3.26 -5.31
CA ILE A 220 10.21 4.11 -4.39
C ILE A 220 8.80 4.38 -4.94
N LEU A 221 8.68 4.63 -6.26
CA LEU A 221 7.39 4.78 -6.94
C LEU A 221 6.52 3.53 -6.77
N LYS A 222 7.07 2.35 -7.04
CA LYS A 222 6.35 1.07 -6.89
C LYS A 222 5.95 0.80 -5.44
N TYR A 223 6.80 1.14 -4.46
CA TYR A 223 6.46 1.03 -3.05
C TYR A 223 5.25 1.91 -2.69
N ALA A 224 5.25 3.17 -3.10
CA ALA A 224 4.14 4.08 -2.83
C ALA A 224 2.83 3.65 -3.52
N MET A 225 2.91 3.13 -4.76
CA MET A 225 1.76 2.52 -5.44
C MET A 225 1.18 1.37 -4.60
N THR A 226 2.05 0.50 -4.08
CA THR A 226 1.65 -0.64 -3.22
C THR A 226 0.98 -0.18 -1.92
N VAL A 227 1.43 0.93 -1.32
CA VAL A 227 0.79 1.51 -0.12
C VAL A 227 -0.66 1.91 -0.43
N ILE A 228 -0.93 2.49 -1.59
CA ILE A 228 -2.28 2.88 -2.02
C ILE A 228 -3.13 1.64 -2.36
N GLU A 229 -2.58 0.68 -3.10
CA GLU A 229 -3.26 -0.57 -3.46
C GLU A 229 -3.62 -1.41 -2.23
N SER A 230 -2.83 -1.34 -1.16
CA SER A 230 -3.11 -2.09 0.07
C SER A 230 -4.24 -1.47 0.91
N SER A 231 -4.53 -0.19 0.69
CA SER A 231 -5.49 0.58 1.49
C SER A 231 -6.71 1.03 0.67
N SER A 232 -6.80 0.65 -0.60
CA SER A 232 -7.90 1.03 -1.50
C SER A 232 -8.12 -0.05 -2.56
N CYS A 233 -9.16 0.10 -3.38
CA CYS A 233 -9.42 -0.81 -4.49
C CYS A 233 -8.71 -0.41 -5.81
N VAL A 234 -8.00 0.72 -5.82
CA VAL A 234 -7.27 1.21 -6.99
C VAL A 234 -6.08 0.30 -7.30
N VAL A 235 -5.75 0.14 -8.57
CA VAL A 235 -4.62 -0.68 -9.04
C VAL A 235 -3.78 0.13 -10.03
N PHE A 236 -2.45 0.03 -9.90
CA PHE A 236 -1.49 0.60 -10.84
C PHE A 236 -0.96 -0.50 -11.75
N HIS A 237 -1.21 -0.37 -13.05
CA HIS A 237 -0.80 -1.36 -14.04
C HIS A 237 0.29 -0.81 -14.95
N GLU A 238 1.47 -1.43 -14.88
CA GLU A 238 2.57 -1.17 -15.81
C GLU A 238 2.35 -1.95 -17.10
N PHE A 239 2.46 -1.31 -18.26
CA PHE A 239 2.42 -1.98 -19.56
C PHE A 239 3.76 -1.88 -20.30
N GLN A 240 4.01 -2.82 -21.22
CA GLN A 240 5.24 -2.86 -22.01
C GLN A 240 5.10 -2.11 -23.34
N THR A 241 6.20 -1.44 -23.73
CA THR A 241 6.30 -0.59 -24.93
C THR A 241 6.03 -1.34 -26.23
N ASP A 242 6.36 -2.63 -26.30
CA ASP A 242 6.18 -3.48 -27.49
C ASP A 242 4.81 -4.17 -27.56
N SER A 243 3.88 -3.80 -26.68
CA SER A 243 2.51 -4.34 -26.74
C SER A 243 1.78 -3.81 -27.98
N ILE A 244 1.06 -4.71 -28.66
CA ILE A 244 0.20 -4.37 -29.81
C ILE A 244 -0.90 -3.36 -29.40
N LEU A 245 -1.20 -3.26 -28.11
CA LEU A 245 -2.26 -2.44 -27.53
C LEU A 245 -1.70 -1.44 -26.51
N LYS A 246 -1.15 -0.33 -27.02
CA LYS A 246 -0.76 0.79 -26.16
C LYS A 246 -2.02 1.51 -25.62
N PRO A 247 -2.19 1.65 -24.29
CA PRO A 247 -3.34 2.35 -23.75
C PRO A 247 -3.36 3.80 -24.23
N LYS A 248 -4.56 4.34 -24.49
CA LYS A 248 -4.73 5.73 -24.94
C LYS A 248 -4.42 6.74 -23.83
N ASN A 249 -4.72 6.39 -22.58
CA ASN A 249 -4.59 7.25 -21.41
C ASN A 249 -3.70 6.56 -20.39
N TYR A 250 -2.56 7.16 -20.07
CA TYR A 250 -1.58 6.59 -19.14
C TYR A 250 -0.57 7.65 -18.68
N LEU A 251 0.10 7.35 -17.57
CA LEU A 251 1.23 8.13 -17.09
C LEU A 251 2.52 7.61 -17.71
N PHE A 252 3.37 8.50 -18.21
CA PHE A 252 4.68 8.13 -18.73
C PHE A 252 5.78 8.75 -17.87
N PHE A 253 6.50 7.92 -17.12
CA PHE A 253 7.60 8.34 -16.26
C PHE A 253 8.91 8.38 -17.04
N THR A 254 9.51 9.57 -17.15
CA THR A 254 10.76 9.77 -17.89
C THR A 254 11.76 10.63 -17.09
N SER A 255 12.92 10.92 -17.67
CA SER A 255 13.92 11.82 -17.06
C SER A 255 13.53 13.31 -17.15
N PHE A 256 12.45 13.62 -17.86
CA PHE A 256 11.89 14.97 -17.98
C PHE A 256 10.35 14.90 -17.91
N GLY A 257 9.68 16.05 -17.89
CA GLY A 257 8.23 16.11 -17.83
C GLY A 257 7.74 17.09 -16.77
N GLU A 258 6.46 16.98 -16.44
CA GLU A 258 5.85 17.81 -15.40
C GLU A 258 6.43 17.48 -14.01
N GLU A 259 6.56 18.50 -13.16
CA GLU A 259 7.03 18.34 -11.78
C GLU A 259 6.01 17.61 -10.90
N MET A 260 4.71 17.84 -11.17
CA MET A 260 3.60 17.23 -10.46
C MET A 260 2.54 16.76 -11.43
N PRO A 261 1.84 15.65 -11.14
CA PRO A 261 0.71 15.22 -11.93
C PRO A 261 -0.44 16.22 -11.84
N ARG A 262 -1.25 16.19 -12.90
CA ARG A 262 -2.55 16.86 -12.94
C ARG A 262 -3.52 16.12 -12.01
N ILE A 263 -4.58 16.81 -11.60
CA ILE A 263 -5.57 16.23 -10.71
C ILE A 263 -6.43 15.24 -11.50
N GLY A 264 -6.39 13.98 -11.08
CA GLY A 264 -7.26 12.92 -11.57
C GLY A 264 -6.85 12.35 -12.93
N PHE A 265 -7.80 11.65 -13.52
CA PHE A 265 -7.74 11.15 -14.88
C PHE A 265 -7.63 12.30 -15.88
N VAL A 266 -6.70 12.15 -16.82
CA VAL A 266 -6.54 13.06 -17.93
C VAL A 266 -6.51 12.26 -19.23
N ASN A 267 -7.23 12.76 -20.24
CA ASN A 267 -7.21 12.17 -21.57
C ASN A 267 -5.82 12.30 -22.22
N GLY A 268 -5.34 11.20 -22.80
CA GLY A 268 -4.03 11.10 -23.43
C GLY A 268 -2.91 10.70 -22.48
N MET A 269 -1.68 10.77 -22.98
CA MET A 269 -0.48 10.52 -22.19
C MET A 269 -0.12 11.75 -21.35
N GLN A 270 0.26 11.54 -20.10
CA GLN A 270 0.88 12.56 -19.26
C GLN A 270 2.33 12.18 -18.96
N THR A 271 3.29 12.99 -19.45
CA THR A 271 4.71 12.79 -19.18
C THR A 271 5.12 13.43 -17.85
N ILE A 272 5.62 12.63 -16.93
CA ILE A 272 6.01 13.06 -15.58
C ILE A 272 7.49 12.73 -15.37
N SER A 273 8.23 13.68 -14.79
CA SER A 273 9.60 13.42 -14.36
C SER A 273 9.59 12.43 -13.19
N LEU A 274 10.27 11.28 -13.33
CA LEU A 274 10.37 10.29 -12.26
C LEU A 274 11.08 10.86 -11.03
N GLU A 275 12.13 11.66 -11.25
CA GLU A 275 12.86 12.29 -10.16
C GLU A 275 11.96 13.25 -9.39
N SER A 276 11.23 14.11 -10.11
CA SER A 276 10.27 15.03 -9.49
C SER A 276 9.20 14.26 -8.76
N MET A 277 8.56 13.27 -9.40
CA MET A 277 7.53 12.40 -8.83
C MET A 277 7.94 11.78 -7.49
N VAL A 278 9.21 11.44 -7.32
CA VAL A 278 9.68 10.74 -6.13
C VAL A 278 10.25 11.66 -5.07
N ARG A 279 11.11 12.61 -5.47
CA ARG A 279 11.99 13.27 -4.52
C ARG A 279 11.37 14.45 -3.81
N GLY A 280 10.40 15.14 -4.40
CA GLY A 280 10.05 16.41 -3.80
C GLY A 280 10.08 17.58 -4.76
N SER A 281 9.31 18.58 -4.38
CA SER A 281 9.77 19.96 -4.44
C SER A 281 10.48 20.26 -3.12
N ARG A 282 11.19 21.38 -3.06
CA ARG A 282 11.92 21.79 -1.85
C ARG A 282 11.01 21.77 -0.61
N GLY A 283 11.55 21.23 0.49
CA GLY A 283 10.90 21.17 1.80
C GLY A 283 9.79 20.12 1.94
N HIS A 284 9.65 19.17 1.01
CA HIS A 284 8.60 18.14 1.03
C HIS A 284 9.14 16.71 0.92
N ASN A 285 8.87 15.88 1.94
CA ASN A 285 9.37 14.49 1.99
C ASN A 285 8.35 13.45 1.48
N ALA A 286 7.05 13.75 1.44
CA ALA A 286 6.00 12.80 1.03
C ALA A 286 5.60 12.90 -0.47
N HIS A 287 6.56 13.10 -1.37
CA HIS A 287 6.24 13.51 -2.74
C HIS A 287 5.55 12.43 -3.59
N VAL A 288 5.91 11.16 -3.37
CA VAL A 288 5.36 10.07 -4.19
C VAL A 288 3.89 9.84 -3.86
N LEU A 289 3.56 9.73 -2.56
CA LEU A 289 2.18 9.47 -2.14
C LEU A 289 1.27 10.64 -2.45
N VAL A 290 1.67 11.89 -2.17
CA VAL A 290 0.84 13.05 -2.51
C VAL A 290 0.62 13.14 -4.02
N ASN A 291 1.62 12.87 -4.85
CA ASN A 291 1.47 12.92 -6.29
C ASN A 291 0.61 11.77 -6.82
N LEU A 292 0.75 10.55 -6.29
CA LEU A 292 -0.15 9.46 -6.65
C LEU A 292 -1.60 9.77 -6.22
N MET A 293 -1.80 10.36 -5.04
CA MET A 293 -3.13 10.82 -4.59
C MET A 293 -3.69 11.90 -5.53
N ARG A 294 -2.86 12.84 -5.99
CA ARG A 294 -3.23 13.84 -7.02
C ARG A 294 -3.63 13.19 -8.33
N THR A 295 -2.86 12.21 -8.82
CA THR A 295 -3.21 11.40 -9.99
C THR A 295 -4.57 10.72 -9.84
N LEU A 296 -4.96 10.35 -8.61
CA LEU A 296 -6.26 9.77 -8.29
C LEU A 296 -7.38 10.81 -8.06
N GLY A 297 -7.11 12.09 -8.28
CA GLY A 297 -8.10 13.17 -8.16
C GLY A 297 -8.22 13.74 -6.75
N VAL A 298 -7.38 13.32 -5.81
CA VAL A 298 -7.39 13.84 -4.45
C VAL A 298 -6.51 15.08 -4.37
N HIS A 299 -7.13 16.20 -4.02
CA HIS A 299 -6.42 17.45 -3.78
C HIS A 299 -5.61 17.37 -2.48
N MET A 300 -4.59 18.22 -2.37
CA MET A 300 -3.84 18.36 -1.13
C MET A 300 -4.74 18.86 -0.01
N MET A 301 -4.61 18.30 1.20
CA MET A 301 -5.35 18.75 2.39
C MET A 301 -5.15 20.25 2.63
N SER A 302 -3.95 20.76 2.34
CA SER A 302 -3.61 22.19 2.43
C SER A 302 -4.20 23.06 1.30
N ASN A 303 -4.95 22.48 0.38
CA ASN A 303 -5.69 23.19 -0.67
C ASN A 303 -7.19 23.16 -0.39
N ARG A 304 -7.64 22.64 0.77
CA ARG A 304 -9.05 22.70 1.15
C ARG A 304 -9.61 24.11 1.12
N PHE A 305 -10.86 24.24 0.70
CA PHE A 305 -11.60 25.50 0.69
C PHE A 305 -11.66 26.15 2.09
N ASP A 306 -11.71 25.33 3.15
CA ASP A 306 -11.79 25.72 4.55
C ASP A 306 -10.44 25.70 5.30
N ARG A 307 -9.31 25.49 4.62
CA ARG A 307 -7.99 25.34 5.27
C ARG A 307 -7.62 26.51 6.19
N ASP A 308 -8.07 27.72 5.88
CA ASP A 308 -7.69 28.95 6.59
C ASP A 308 -8.33 29.01 8.00
N LYS A 309 -9.11 27.97 8.38
CA LYS A 309 -9.56 27.73 9.76
C LYS A 309 -8.54 26.91 10.57
N TYR A 310 -7.56 26.29 9.90
CA TYR A 310 -6.63 25.31 10.47
C TYR A 310 -5.16 25.72 10.29
N ILE A 311 -4.80 26.26 9.14
CA ILE A 311 -3.43 26.66 8.78
C ILE A 311 -3.39 28.08 8.23
N ALA A 312 -2.25 28.75 8.37
CA ALA A 312 -1.89 29.94 7.63
C ALA A 312 -0.85 29.57 6.56
N VAL A 313 -0.98 30.20 5.38
CA VAL A 313 -0.01 30.13 4.29
C VAL A 313 0.74 31.46 4.25
N ASN A 314 2.05 31.42 4.48
CA ASN A 314 2.92 32.59 4.49
C ASN A 314 3.44 32.83 3.07
N TRP A 315 2.65 33.56 2.28
CA TRP A 315 2.87 33.76 0.85
C TRP A 315 4.22 34.41 0.51
N ASP A 316 4.74 35.27 1.38
CA ASP A 316 6.04 35.92 1.25
C ASP A 316 7.23 34.95 1.35
N ARG A 317 7.00 33.73 1.85
CA ARG A 317 8.03 32.68 2.03
C ARG A 317 8.02 31.62 0.92
N ILE A 318 7.03 31.66 0.04
CA ILE A 318 6.91 30.73 -1.08
C ILE A 318 7.90 31.14 -2.18
N GLU A 319 8.51 30.15 -2.83
CA GLU A 319 9.33 30.37 -4.02
C GLU A 319 8.50 31.04 -5.13
N LYS A 320 9.03 32.13 -5.71
CA LYS A 320 8.34 32.88 -6.76
C LYS A 320 7.93 31.96 -7.92
N GLY A 321 6.67 32.01 -8.30
CA GLY A 321 6.08 31.17 -9.35
C GLY A 321 5.52 29.84 -8.85
N LYS A 322 5.68 29.50 -7.56
CA LYS A 322 5.15 28.27 -6.94
C LYS A 322 3.90 28.52 -6.09
N GLU A 323 3.37 29.75 -6.06
CA GLU A 323 2.21 30.15 -5.28
C GLU A 323 0.94 29.36 -5.67
N HIS A 324 0.81 29.02 -6.96
CA HIS A 324 -0.32 28.26 -7.49
C HIS A 324 -0.51 26.88 -6.82
N TYR A 325 0.56 26.29 -6.26
CA TYR A 325 0.46 25.03 -5.51
C TYR A 325 -0.32 25.16 -4.19
N PHE A 326 -0.51 26.38 -3.69
CA PHE A 326 -1.31 26.70 -2.52
C PHE A 326 -2.67 27.32 -2.86
N GLU A 327 -3.10 27.31 -4.12
CA GLU A 327 -4.45 27.76 -4.45
C GLU A 327 -5.50 26.81 -3.87
N LYS A 328 -6.60 27.37 -3.37
CA LYS A 328 -7.69 26.56 -2.80
C LYS A 328 -8.42 25.84 -3.92
N ALA A 329 -8.66 24.56 -3.71
CA ALA A 329 -9.59 23.76 -4.50
C ALA A 329 -11.03 24.14 -4.16
N PRO A 330 -11.96 23.99 -5.13
CA PRO A 330 -13.38 24.26 -4.93
C PRO A 330 -13.99 23.36 -3.84
N ALA A 331 -15.08 23.78 -3.21
CA ALA A 331 -15.70 23.04 -2.11
C ALA A 331 -16.23 21.67 -2.56
N GLU A 332 -16.64 21.58 -3.82
CA GLU A 332 -17.13 20.38 -4.51
C GLU A 332 -16.03 19.32 -4.69
N ALA A 333 -14.75 19.68 -4.54
CA ALA A 333 -13.65 18.73 -4.49
C ALA A 333 -13.54 18.00 -3.14
N TRP A 334 -14.32 18.40 -2.14
CA TRP A 334 -14.21 17.89 -0.77
C TRP A 334 -15.53 17.33 -0.27
N VAL A 335 -15.43 16.19 0.43
CA VAL A 335 -16.54 15.61 1.19
C VAL A 335 -16.53 16.15 2.61
N GLN A 336 -17.66 15.99 3.33
CA GLN A 336 -17.81 16.44 4.72
C GLN A 336 -16.95 15.60 5.69
N MET A 337 -15.64 15.82 5.66
CA MET A 337 -14.66 15.21 6.57
C MET A 337 -13.92 16.30 7.35
N PRO A 338 -13.53 16.04 8.62
CA PRO A 338 -12.66 16.92 9.36
C PRO A 338 -11.33 17.17 8.63
N TYR A 339 -10.71 18.32 8.89
CA TYR A 339 -9.37 18.62 8.40
C TYR A 339 -8.34 17.73 9.10
N ASP A 340 -7.47 17.07 8.33
CA ASP A 340 -6.55 16.06 8.85
C ASP A 340 -5.08 16.45 8.65
N PHE A 341 -4.43 16.86 9.74
CA PHE A 341 -2.99 17.17 9.75
C PHE A 341 -2.10 15.96 9.50
N ASN A 342 -2.63 14.74 9.67
CA ASN A 342 -1.90 13.49 9.43
C ASN A 342 -2.14 12.95 8.01
N SER A 343 -2.92 13.63 7.17
CA SER A 343 -3.06 13.20 5.77
C SER A 343 -1.71 13.22 5.05
N VAL A 344 -1.45 12.21 4.21
CA VAL A 344 -0.27 12.19 3.34
C VAL A 344 -0.30 13.32 2.31
N THR A 345 -1.48 13.90 2.08
CA THR A 345 -1.69 15.01 1.15
C THR A 345 -1.55 16.38 1.81
N HIS A 346 -1.24 16.44 3.12
CA HIS A 346 -1.00 17.71 3.80
C HIS A 346 0.37 18.27 3.43
N ALA A 347 0.45 19.58 3.19
CA ALA A 347 1.73 20.24 2.95
C ALA A 347 2.58 20.26 4.25
N PRO A 348 3.88 19.93 4.18
CA PRO A 348 4.81 20.16 5.28
C PRO A 348 5.08 21.64 5.50
N ALA A 349 5.68 21.96 6.65
CA ALA A 349 5.92 23.34 7.11
C ALA A 349 6.70 24.22 6.13
N PHE A 350 7.55 23.60 5.31
CA PHE A 350 8.45 24.27 4.37
C PHE A 350 8.11 23.95 2.91
N TYR A 351 6.87 23.52 2.63
CA TYR A 351 6.47 23.20 1.26
C TYR A 351 6.68 24.39 0.32
N MET A 352 7.37 24.19 -0.80
CA MET A 352 7.69 25.22 -1.81
C MET A 352 8.37 26.46 -1.22
N CYS A 353 9.20 26.27 -0.19
CA CYS A 353 9.97 27.36 0.41
C CYS A 353 10.96 27.96 -0.59
N GLY A 354 11.03 29.30 -0.63
CA GLY A 354 12.06 30.00 -1.40
C GLY A 354 13.44 29.86 -0.77
N GLU A 355 13.59 30.34 0.47
CA GLU A 355 14.87 30.31 1.21
C GLU A 355 15.06 29.07 2.08
N CYS A 356 13.95 28.41 2.45
CA CYS A 356 13.94 27.21 3.29
C CYS A 356 14.68 27.37 4.64
N ASP A 357 14.67 28.58 5.20
CA ASP A 357 15.19 28.86 6.55
C ASP A 357 14.25 28.23 7.60
N PRO A 358 14.76 27.42 8.54
CA PRO A 358 13.96 26.81 9.61
C PRO A 358 13.13 27.80 10.44
N ARG A 359 13.51 29.08 10.48
CA ARG A 359 12.79 30.15 11.18
C ARG A 359 11.55 30.63 10.43
N TYR A 360 11.48 30.41 9.11
CA TYR A 360 10.42 30.94 8.26
C TYR A 360 9.69 29.81 7.53
N GLN A 361 8.58 29.37 8.10
CA GLN A 361 7.73 28.33 7.56
C GLN A 361 6.79 28.89 6.48
N THR A 362 6.52 28.13 5.42
CA THR A 362 5.50 28.47 4.42
C THR A 362 4.10 28.10 4.89
N VAL A 363 3.98 27.06 5.72
CA VAL A 363 2.71 26.60 6.29
C VAL A 363 2.83 26.51 7.80
N THR A 364 1.92 27.17 8.52
CA THR A 364 1.87 27.17 9.99
C THR A 364 0.48 26.78 10.49
N PRO A 365 0.35 25.87 11.48
CA PRO A 365 -0.92 25.67 12.17
C PRO A 365 -1.38 26.97 12.86
N LEU A 366 -2.66 27.30 12.79
CA LEU A 366 -3.19 28.56 13.33
C LEU A 366 -3.28 28.62 14.85
N ARG A 367 -3.38 27.46 15.51
CA ARG A 367 -3.55 27.40 16.97
C ARG A 367 -2.24 26.99 17.61
N ASP A 368 -1.81 27.74 18.62
CA ASP A 368 -0.52 27.52 19.29
C ASP A 368 -0.35 26.08 19.80
N HIS A 369 -1.39 25.49 20.41
CA HIS A 369 -1.32 24.09 20.89
C HIS A 369 -1.12 23.04 19.78
N LEU A 370 -1.26 23.42 18.51
CA LEU A 370 -0.99 22.57 17.34
C LEU A 370 0.44 22.71 16.82
N TRP A 371 1.33 23.47 17.48
CA TRP A 371 2.72 23.65 17.04
C TRP A 371 3.45 22.32 16.78
N ALA A 372 3.16 21.27 17.57
CA ALA A 372 3.74 19.95 17.38
C ALA A 372 3.33 19.29 16.05
N LYS A 373 2.19 19.69 15.46
CA LYS A 373 1.73 19.22 14.14
C LYS A 373 2.66 19.68 13.02
N THR A 374 3.37 20.79 13.18
CA THR A 374 4.38 21.27 12.23
C THR A 374 5.47 20.22 11.97
N LEU A 375 5.78 19.37 12.95
CA LEU A 375 6.78 18.31 12.82
C LEU A 375 6.29 17.07 12.08
N LEU A 376 4.96 16.88 12.01
CA LEU A 376 4.32 15.67 11.50
C LEU A 376 3.69 15.86 10.12
N MET A 377 3.10 17.05 9.88
CA MET A 377 2.33 17.31 8.67
C MET A 377 3.18 17.14 7.40
N GLY A 378 2.65 16.41 6.42
CA GLY A 378 3.32 16.15 5.14
C GLY A 378 4.55 15.24 5.20
N ARG A 379 4.74 14.48 6.29
CA ARG A 379 5.86 13.54 6.47
C ARG A 379 5.45 12.08 6.61
N ASN A 380 4.15 11.80 6.51
CA ASN A 380 3.63 10.44 6.67
C ASN A 380 3.90 9.60 5.42
N THR A 381 4.23 8.33 5.66
CA THR A 381 4.49 7.30 4.64
C THR A 381 3.35 6.30 4.49
N GLU A 382 2.27 6.47 5.25
CA GLU A 382 1.07 5.65 5.25
C GLU A 382 -0.16 6.55 5.11
N LEU A 383 -1.19 6.07 4.39
CA LEU A 383 -2.45 6.79 4.22
C LEU A 383 -3.19 6.93 5.55
N SER A 384 -3.68 8.13 5.83
CA SER A 384 -4.54 8.36 6.99
C SER A 384 -5.95 7.81 6.76
N ASP A 385 -6.75 7.70 7.83
CA ASP A 385 -8.14 7.31 7.71
C ASP A 385 -8.96 8.25 6.81
N SER A 386 -8.59 9.54 6.74
CA SER A 386 -9.25 10.49 5.85
C SER A 386 -8.87 10.26 4.39
N ASP A 387 -7.60 9.94 4.11
CA ASP A 387 -7.12 9.62 2.76
C ASP A 387 -7.80 8.36 2.22
N ILE A 388 -7.87 7.30 3.03
CA ILE A 388 -8.52 6.03 2.69
C ILE A 388 -9.99 6.25 2.40
N ARG A 389 -10.72 6.94 3.29
CA ARG A 389 -12.14 7.25 3.09
C ARG A 389 -12.38 8.06 1.83
N MET A 390 -11.49 9.01 1.51
CA MET A 390 -11.60 9.77 0.27
C MET A 390 -11.50 8.84 -0.96
N LEU A 391 -10.48 7.96 -1.00
CA LEU A 391 -10.32 7.02 -2.10
C LEU A 391 -11.51 6.06 -2.22
N ASP A 392 -12.01 5.52 -1.11
CA ASP A 392 -13.18 4.64 -1.10
C ASP A 392 -14.41 5.33 -1.69
N LEU A 393 -14.66 6.59 -1.31
CA LEU A 393 -15.81 7.34 -1.81
C LEU A 393 -15.70 7.62 -3.31
N LEU A 394 -14.51 7.97 -3.79
CA LEU A 394 -14.27 8.26 -5.20
C LEU A 394 -14.34 6.98 -6.05
N TYR A 395 -13.68 5.90 -5.64
CA TYR A 395 -13.40 4.75 -6.50
C TYR A 395 -14.30 3.54 -6.31
N ASN A 396 -15.15 3.48 -5.27
CA ASN A 396 -16.02 2.31 -5.02
C ASN A 396 -16.85 1.90 -6.26
N ASN A 397 -17.49 2.85 -6.95
CA ASN A 397 -18.26 2.54 -8.16
C ASN A 397 -17.38 2.04 -9.31
N GLN A 398 -16.19 2.63 -9.50
CA GLN A 398 -15.25 2.22 -10.55
C GLN A 398 -14.76 0.79 -10.30
N CYS A 399 -14.40 0.48 -9.06
CA CYS A 399 -13.93 -0.85 -8.67
C CYS A 399 -15.04 -1.91 -8.71
N ARG A 400 -16.29 -1.56 -8.39
CA ARG A 400 -17.44 -2.45 -8.60
C ARG A 400 -17.62 -2.79 -10.07
N ALA A 401 -17.63 -1.78 -10.94
CA ALA A 401 -17.73 -1.99 -12.38
C ALA A 401 -16.61 -2.91 -12.89
N ARG A 402 -15.37 -2.77 -12.38
CA ARG A 402 -14.26 -3.68 -12.69
C ARG A 402 -14.57 -5.12 -12.27
N ASN A 403 -15.05 -5.32 -11.06
CA ASN A 403 -15.36 -6.65 -10.53
C ASN A 403 -16.54 -7.31 -11.28
N ASP A 404 -17.55 -6.52 -11.66
CA ASP A 404 -18.71 -6.99 -12.41
C ASP A 404 -18.28 -7.48 -13.80
N LEU A 405 -17.39 -6.75 -14.49
CA LEU A 405 -16.81 -7.18 -15.76
C LEU A 405 -16.04 -8.50 -15.64
N ILE A 406 -15.22 -8.64 -14.59
CA ILE A 406 -14.48 -9.89 -14.33
C ILE A 406 -15.46 -11.04 -14.08
N SER A 407 -16.51 -10.83 -13.30
CA SER A 407 -17.48 -11.88 -12.96
C SER A 407 -18.33 -12.35 -14.14
N ASN A 408 -18.62 -11.46 -15.10
CA ASN A 408 -19.40 -11.82 -16.28
C ASN A 408 -18.58 -12.61 -17.31
N ASP A 409 -17.27 -12.37 -17.41
CA ASP A 409 -16.37 -13.13 -18.30
C ASP A 409 -16.32 -14.61 -17.91
N TYR A 410 -16.31 -14.91 -16.60
CA TYR A 410 -16.36 -16.28 -16.08
C TYR A 410 -17.68 -17.03 -16.35
N ASN A 411 -18.79 -16.32 -16.56
CA ASN A 411 -20.09 -16.96 -16.83
C ASN A 411 -20.32 -17.26 -18.31
N VAL A 412 -19.60 -16.60 -19.23
CA VAL A 412 -19.74 -16.85 -20.68
C VAL A 412 -19.03 -18.13 -21.12
N ASP A 413 -17.98 -18.54 -20.41
CA ASP A 413 -17.25 -19.78 -20.69
C ASP A 413 -17.97 -21.05 -20.15
N ALA A 414 -18.96 -20.90 -19.26
CA ALA A 414 -19.73 -22.01 -18.72
C ALA A 414 -20.86 -22.51 -19.64
N ASP A 415 -21.34 -21.66 -20.56
CA ASP A 415 -22.49 -21.96 -21.43
C ASP A 415 -22.11 -22.48 -22.83
N ASN A 416 -20.82 -22.56 -23.16
CA ASN A 416 -20.33 -23.03 -24.48
C ASN A 416 -19.69 -24.42 -24.42
N ASN A 417 -20.33 -25.38 -23.74
CA ASN A 417 -19.97 -26.79 -23.88
C ASN A 417 -20.81 -27.39 -25.03
N PRO A 418 -20.22 -27.72 -26.20
CA PRO A 418 -20.96 -28.37 -27.26
C PRO A 418 -21.38 -29.75 -26.77
N THR A 419 -22.68 -29.96 -26.66
CA THR A 419 -23.29 -31.27 -26.45
C THR A 419 -22.76 -32.24 -27.49
N LEU A 420 -21.87 -33.14 -27.07
CA LEU A 420 -21.54 -34.38 -27.74
C LEU A 420 -22.84 -35.18 -27.86
N THR A 421 -23.46 -35.13 -29.03
CA THR A 421 -24.45 -36.11 -29.47
C THR A 421 -23.78 -37.47 -29.44
N LYS A 422 -24.23 -38.32 -28.52
CA LYS A 422 -23.93 -39.75 -28.56
C LYS A 422 -24.68 -40.35 -29.74
N ASP A 423 -23.93 -41.00 -30.61
CA ASP A 423 -24.45 -41.99 -31.54
C ASP A 423 -25.11 -43.13 -30.74
N GLU A 424 -26.36 -43.42 -31.04
CA GLU A 424 -27.02 -44.69 -30.72
C GLU A 424 -27.55 -45.30 -32.04
N GLU A 425 -27.03 -46.50 -32.31
CA GLU A 425 -27.42 -47.56 -33.28
C GLU A 425 -27.57 -47.27 -34.78
#